data_AF-A0A7S1A8H6-F1
#
_entry.id   AF-A0A7S1A8H6-F1
#
_cell.length_a   1.000
_cell.length_b   1.000
_cell.length_c   1.000
_cell.angle_alpha   90.00
_cell.angle_beta   90.00
_cell.angle_gamma   90.00
#
_symmetry.space_group_name_H-M   'P 1'
#
loop_
_entity.id
_entity.type
_entity.pdbx_description
1 polymer ?
#
loop_
_entity_poly.entity_id
_entity_poly.type
_entity_poly.pdbx_seq_one_letter_code
_entity_poly.pdbx_strand_id
1 'polypeptide(L)'
;MCCPSPACASSGVQPHSLGRFSRKASLLEKLLEKDVRLVVPQIFIDYHEKCEILPKCQDVPPEYFLDFTSLTEERLMRFELIAISYCWSDTTHPDPCGHHLATIHALMKKFVVGTFSASTSYTSGGTVWMADGTEVFGSGDGRDVGVFFDWLSLPQDSPKGSRTAADTEVFKRALRTINVWYAHRSTIVWMLTSLPPGARREDYEGSGWTTFEKLVGGLVSPSPNLLRIDAVARENLLCHRVSGDYLQISFDLMDRARGPPVEPAVFNLVAAEKHFTNGADRDLVVVPRYLETFNVVIVDATAVKYSGMSLDDSTCRDIFAVFRAHSVLQAIEEVDVSLNEISMPVEELVTLSRGFSLRVLNCAANSLMGGQISSLVQFRNLTKLLLWRTQVTGSTSDLATLEHLRVLSFSKTQITGATSDLVKLMHLTCLRFSNTQVTGTTCDLCKLRNLTVLHFAHAPVTGTTSDLAQMGYLTQLKFGDTRVTGTTSDLVKLPRLTQLSFSNTQVTGTTSDLSALRSLALLRFSNTQVT
;
A
#
# COMPACT_ATOMS: atom_id res chain seq x y z
N MET A 1 -29.82 -25.68 19.12
CA MET A 1 -28.91 -25.53 20.28
C MET A 1 -27.81 -26.58 20.16
N CYS A 2 -26.64 -26.20 19.69
CA CYS A 2 -25.39 -26.94 19.83
C CYS A 2 -24.29 -25.89 19.83
N CYS A 3 -23.64 -25.70 20.98
CA CYS A 3 -22.48 -24.83 21.12
C CYS A 3 -21.25 -25.48 20.47
N PRO A 4 -20.35 -24.73 19.82
CA PRO A 4 -19.01 -25.22 19.54
C PRO A 4 -18.15 -25.16 20.82
N SER A 5 -17.35 -26.21 21.02
CA SER A 5 -16.52 -26.46 22.19
C SER A 5 -15.37 -25.45 22.36
N PRO A 6 -15.01 -25.03 23.59
CA PRO A 6 -13.88 -24.13 23.85
C PRO A 6 -12.61 -24.95 24.07
N ALA A 7 -11.82 -25.16 23.02
CA ALA A 7 -10.50 -25.80 23.11
C ALA A 7 -9.48 -25.08 22.24
N CYS A 8 -9.26 -23.79 22.49
CA CYS A 8 -8.07 -23.02 22.10
C CYS A 8 -7.97 -21.79 23.01
N ALA A 9 -7.75 -22.04 24.31
CA ALA A 9 -7.55 -20.98 25.29
C ALA A 9 -6.36 -21.34 26.19
N SER A 10 -5.16 -21.39 25.61
CA SER A 10 -3.88 -21.22 26.33
C SER A 10 -2.70 -21.26 25.37
N SER A 11 -2.51 -20.20 24.59
CA SER A 11 -1.16 -19.77 24.22
C SER A 11 -1.10 -18.29 24.53
N GLY A 12 -0.48 -17.94 25.66
CA GLY A 12 -0.22 -16.54 26.00
C GLY A 12 0.59 -15.92 24.88
N VAL A 13 -0.04 -15.04 24.11
CA VAL A 13 0.64 -14.29 23.04
C VAL A 13 1.39 -13.15 23.69
N GLN A 14 2.71 -13.16 23.51
CA GLN A 14 3.58 -12.08 23.90
C GLN A 14 3.30 -10.86 22.99
N PRO A 15 3.25 -9.62 23.53
CA PRO A 15 2.99 -8.39 22.77
C PRO A 15 4.03 -8.05 21.67
N HIS A 16 4.97 -8.95 21.40
CA HIS A 16 6.02 -8.85 20.38
C HIS A 16 5.60 -9.35 18.98
N SER A 17 4.45 -10.04 18.79
CA SER A 17 4.04 -10.64 17.51
C SER A 17 3.51 -9.65 16.46
N LEU A 18 2.72 -8.65 16.89
CA LEU A 18 2.02 -7.67 16.02
C LEU A 18 2.93 -6.92 15.04
N GLY A 19 4.22 -6.84 15.37
CA GLY A 19 5.20 -6.12 14.58
C GLY A 19 6.03 -6.97 13.62
N ARG A 20 5.97 -8.30 13.69
CA ARG A 20 6.97 -9.18 13.04
C ARG A 20 7.04 -9.02 11.52
N PHE A 21 5.88 -8.88 10.88
CA PHE A 21 5.79 -8.72 9.42
C PHE A 21 5.58 -7.26 9.00
N SER A 22 5.57 -6.34 9.95
CA SER A 22 5.13 -4.96 9.69
C SER A 22 6.10 -3.88 10.15
N ARG A 23 6.97 -4.14 11.14
CA ARG A 23 7.97 -3.20 11.62
C ARG A 23 9.29 -3.46 10.92
N LYS A 24 9.83 -2.43 10.26
CA LYS A 24 11.15 -2.52 9.62
C LYS A 24 12.25 -3.01 10.58
N ALA A 25 12.18 -2.61 11.86
CA ALA A 25 13.08 -3.09 12.90
C ALA A 25 13.11 -4.62 13.06
N SER A 26 11.96 -5.32 12.97
CA SER A 26 11.95 -6.79 13.10
C SER A 26 12.53 -7.49 11.88
N LEU A 27 12.43 -6.89 10.69
CA LEU A 27 13.14 -7.39 9.51
C LEU A 27 14.66 -7.22 9.69
N LEU A 28 15.11 -6.08 10.23
CA LEU A 28 16.53 -5.83 10.50
C LEU A 28 17.09 -6.77 11.56
N GLU A 29 16.36 -7.03 12.65
CA GLU A 29 16.72 -8.03 13.67
C GLU A 29 16.98 -9.40 13.02
N LYS A 30 16.13 -9.81 12.06
CA LYS A 30 16.30 -11.07 11.32
C LYS A 30 17.50 -11.07 10.38
N LEU A 31 17.84 -9.92 9.78
CA LEU A 31 19.04 -9.78 8.95
C LEU A 31 20.33 -9.87 9.78
N LEU A 32 20.30 -9.34 11.01
CA LEU A 32 21.45 -9.38 11.93
C LEU A 32 21.74 -10.79 12.47
N GLU A 33 20.79 -11.71 12.41
CA GLU A 33 21.01 -13.14 12.73
C GLU A 33 21.94 -13.84 11.72
N LYS A 34 22.14 -13.26 10.53
CA LYS A 34 23.01 -13.77 9.44
C LYS A 34 22.67 -15.18 8.95
N ASP A 35 21.48 -15.68 9.26
CA ASP A 35 20.98 -16.94 8.72
C ASP A 35 20.59 -16.82 7.24
N VAL A 36 20.30 -15.59 6.79
CA VAL A 36 20.04 -15.24 5.39
C VAL A 36 20.96 -14.11 4.97
N ARG A 37 21.54 -14.23 3.76
CA ARG A 37 22.38 -13.19 3.17
C ARG A 37 21.66 -12.50 2.02
N LEU A 38 21.60 -11.18 2.03
CA LEU A 38 21.04 -10.42 0.92
C LEU A 38 22.14 -10.00 -0.03
N VAL A 39 21.88 -10.13 -1.33
CA VAL A 39 22.81 -9.68 -2.37
C VAL A 39 22.44 -8.29 -2.86
N VAL A 40 23.43 -7.52 -3.29
CA VAL A 40 23.19 -6.22 -3.92
C VAL A 40 22.72 -6.40 -5.37
N PRO A 41 21.93 -5.45 -5.93
CA PRO A 41 21.47 -5.50 -7.31
C PRO A 41 22.56 -5.74 -8.36
N GLN A 42 23.79 -5.28 -8.09
CA GLN A 42 24.90 -5.32 -9.03
C GLN A 42 25.23 -6.75 -9.52
N ILE A 43 25.02 -7.78 -8.70
CA ILE A 43 25.32 -9.16 -9.11
C ILE A 43 24.49 -9.59 -10.33
N PHE A 44 23.22 -9.19 -10.39
CA PHE A 44 22.33 -9.53 -11.50
C PHE A 44 22.72 -8.77 -12.78
N ILE A 45 23.29 -7.57 -12.62
CA ILE A 45 23.75 -6.75 -13.74
C ILE A 45 25.05 -7.34 -14.30
N ASP A 46 26.04 -7.53 -13.44
CA ASP A 46 27.38 -7.99 -13.83
C ASP A 46 27.35 -9.37 -14.47
N TYR A 47 26.66 -10.34 -13.85
CA TYR A 47 26.62 -11.71 -14.39
C TYR A 47 25.90 -11.77 -15.73
N HIS A 48 24.81 -11.02 -15.90
CA HIS A 48 24.13 -10.96 -17.18
C HIS A 48 25.00 -10.32 -18.27
N GLU A 49 25.63 -9.18 -17.98
CA GLU A 49 26.47 -8.46 -18.94
C GLU A 49 27.75 -9.24 -19.31
N LYS A 50 28.27 -10.07 -18.39
CA LYS A 50 29.37 -11.02 -18.65
C LYS A 50 28.94 -12.31 -19.34
N CYS A 51 27.64 -12.52 -19.55
CA CYS A 51 27.07 -13.78 -20.07
C CYS A 51 27.42 -15.00 -19.18
N GLU A 52 27.44 -14.80 -17.85
CA GLU A 52 27.69 -15.83 -16.84
C GLU A 52 26.38 -16.25 -16.15
N ILE A 53 26.38 -17.44 -15.54
CA ILE A 53 25.27 -17.92 -14.71
C ILE A 53 25.50 -17.56 -13.25
N LEU A 54 24.41 -17.31 -12.50
CA LEU A 54 24.49 -16.94 -11.09
C LEU A 54 25.11 -18.07 -10.24
N PRO A 55 26.13 -17.79 -9.41
CA PRO A 55 26.75 -18.80 -8.58
C PRO A 55 25.79 -19.21 -7.46
N LYS A 56 26.03 -20.34 -6.81
CA LYS A 56 25.35 -20.65 -5.54
C LYS A 56 25.88 -19.75 -4.43
N CYS A 57 25.08 -19.57 -3.38
CA CYS A 57 25.39 -18.75 -2.19
C CYS A 57 26.83 -18.87 -1.66
N GLN A 58 27.41 -20.07 -1.62
CA GLN A 58 28.78 -20.27 -1.13
C GLN A 58 29.87 -19.72 -2.06
N ASP A 59 29.58 -19.62 -3.35
CA ASP A 59 30.52 -19.20 -4.39
C ASP A 59 30.29 -17.73 -4.79
N VAL A 60 29.32 -17.05 -4.17
CA VAL A 60 29.08 -15.61 -4.37
C VAL A 60 30.26 -14.81 -3.79
N PRO A 61 30.90 -13.94 -4.59
CA PRO A 61 31.94 -13.05 -4.10
C PRO A 61 31.45 -12.12 -2.96
N PRO A 62 32.24 -11.89 -1.90
CA PRO A 62 31.82 -11.12 -0.73
C PRO A 62 31.28 -9.71 -1.03
N GLU A 63 31.81 -9.05 -2.05
CA GLU A 63 31.41 -7.71 -2.49
C GLU A 63 29.96 -7.62 -2.99
N TYR A 64 29.37 -8.76 -3.37
CA TYR A 64 27.97 -8.80 -3.77
C TYR A 64 27.01 -9.00 -2.59
N PHE A 65 27.50 -9.21 -1.37
CA PHE A 65 26.65 -9.24 -0.18
C PHE A 65 26.52 -7.86 0.45
N LEU A 66 25.31 -7.52 0.86
CA LEU A 66 25.05 -6.28 1.57
C LEU A 66 25.51 -6.40 3.04
N ASP A 67 26.42 -5.52 3.46
CA ASP A 67 26.91 -5.48 4.83
C ASP A 67 26.06 -4.55 5.71
N PHE A 68 25.10 -5.13 6.42
CA PHE A 68 24.23 -4.42 7.37
C PHE A 68 24.96 -3.83 8.58
N THR A 69 26.14 -4.34 8.93
CA THR A 69 26.89 -3.83 10.10
C THR A 69 27.53 -2.47 9.83
N SER A 70 27.73 -2.13 8.56
CA SER A 70 28.29 -0.85 8.12
C SER A 70 27.24 0.25 7.90
N LEU A 71 25.95 -0.09 7.94
CA LEU A 71 24.86 0.84 7.64
C LEU A 71 24.45 1.65 8.88
N THR A 72 24.36 2.97 8.71
CA THR A 72 23.77 3.87 9.72
C THR A 72 22.27 3.59 9.90
N GLU A 73 21.69 3.94 11.06
CA GLU A 73 20.24 3.83 11.31
C GLU A 73 19.38 4.51 10.23
N GLU A 74 19.80 5.67 9.72
CA GLU A 74 19.09 6.39 8.66
C GLU A 74 19.01 5.57 7.37
N ARG A 75 20.15 5.01 6.93
CA ARG A 75 20.22 4.12 5.76
C ARG A 75 19.41 2.85 5.96
N LEU A 76 19.46 2.24 7.14
CA LEU A 76 18.63 1.09 7.49
C LEU A 76 17.13 1.42 7.43
N MET A 77 16.73 2.64 7.82
CA MET A 77 15.36 3.10 7.71
C MET A 77 14.92 3.37 6.27
N ARG A 78 15.84 3.61 5.34
CA ARG A 78 15.57 3.81 3.90
C ARG A 78 15.80 2.57 3.03
N PHE A 79 16.39 1.52 3.59
CA PHE A 79 16.68 0.24 2.92
C PHE A 79 15.46 -0.41 2.23
N GLU A 80 15.63 -0.93 1.02
CA GLU A 80 14.59 -1.65 0.29
C GLU A 80 14.91 -3.14 0.17
N LEU A 81 13.91 -4.01 0.35
CA LEU A 81 14.06 -5.45 0.20
C LEU A 81 13.27 -5.94 -1.01
N ILE A 82 13.94 -6.65 -1.92
CA ILE A 82 13.30 -7.40 -2.99
C ILE A 82 13.40 -8.89 -2.69
N ALA A 83 12.29 -9.63 -2.73
CA ALA A 83 12.30 -11.09 -2.68
C ALA A 83 11.91 -11.65 -4.06
N ILE A 84 12.69 -12.59 -4.59
CA ILE A 84 12.42 -13.19 -5.89
C ILE A 84 11.80 -14.58 -5.69
N SER A 85 10.56 -14.75 -6.16
CA SER A 85 9.84 -16.03 -6.19
C SER A 85 9.91 -16.64 -7.58
N TYR A 86 10.29 -17.91 -7.68
CA TYR A 86 10.53 -18.58 -8.96
C TYR A 86 10.52 -20.11 -8.82
N CYS A 87 10.38 -20.79 -9.95
CA CYS A 87 10.53 -22.24 -10.03
C CYS A 87 11.93 -22.62 -10.54
N TRP A 88 12.54 -23.63 -9.91
CA TRP A 88 13.75 -24.24 -10.47
C TRP A 88 13.47 -24.83 -11.85
N SER A 89 14.25 -24.39 -12.85
CA SER A 89 14.10 -24.90 -14.22
C SER A 89 14.82 -26.23 -14.43
N ASP A 90 15.86 -26.55 -13.66
CA ASP A 90 16.63 -27.80 -13.74
C ASP A 90 16.86 -28.42 -12.34
N THR A 91 17.42 -29.63 -12.27
CA THR A 91 17.78 -30.31 -11.01
C THR A 91 19.07 -29.81 -10.36
N THR A 92 19.97 -29.21 -11.15
CA THR A 92 21.31 -28.80 -10.70
C THR A 92 21.43 -27.28 -10.53
N HIS A 93 20.63 -26.51 -11.26
CA HIS A 93 20.68 -25.05 -11.20
C HIS A 93 19.28 -24.47 -11.41
N PRO A 94 18.91 -23.39 -10.70
CA PRO A 94 17.59 -22.77 -10.82
C PRO A 94 17.33 -22.13 -12.19
N ASP A 95 18.37 -21.63 -12.86
CA ASP A 95 18.32 -20.93 -14.16
C ASP A 95 19.59 -21.16 -15.01
N PRO A 96 19.85 -22.39 -15.53
CA PRO A 96 21.11 -22.75 -16.17
C PRO A 96 21.34 -22.05 -17.50
N CYS A 97 20.29 -21.50 -18.12
CA CYS A 97 20.37 -20.78 -19.39
C CYS A 97 20.26 -19.25 -19.22
N GLY A 98 20.20 -18.73 -17.99
CA GLY A 98 20.13 -17.29 -17.72
C GLY A 98 18.80 -16.63 -18.15
N HIS A 99 17.73 -17.41 -18.32
CA HIS A 99 16.42 -16.91 -18.75
C HIS A 99 15.77 -15.99 -17.70
N HIS A 100 15.78 -16.42 -16.44
CA HIS A 100 15.29 -15.60 -15.32
C HIS A 100 16.22 -14.43 -15.08
N LEU A 101 17.54 -14.65 -15.11
CA LEU A 101 18.55 -13.60 -14.97
C LEU A 101 18.36 -12.46 -15.99
N ALA A 102 18.08 -12.79 -17.26
CA ALA A 102 17.82 -11.78 -18.29
C ALA A 102 16.60 -10.90 -17.96
N THR A 103 15.54 -11.49 -17.40
CA THR A 103 14.34 -10.75 -16.97
C THR A 103 14.67 -9.84 -15.78
N ILE A 104 15.34 -10.40 -14.77
CA ILE A 104 15.73 -9.67 -13.55
C ILE A 104 16.62 -8.49 -13.93
N HIS A 105 17.65 -8.70 -14.74
CA HIS A 105 18.56 -7.65 -15.21
C HIS A 105 17.84 -6.47 -15.86
N ALA A 106 16.92 -6.73 -16.78
CA ALA A 106 16.21 -5.67 -17.52
C ALA A 106 15.42 -4.74 -16.59
N LEU A 107 14.74 -5.31 -15.59
CA LEU A 107 13.99 -4.54 -14.60
C LEU A 107 14.91 -3.90 -13.55
N MET A 108 15.92 -4.62 -13.07
CA MET A 108 16.86 -4.17 -12.04
C MET A 108 17.63 -2.93 -12.47
N LYS A 109 18.07 -2.84 -13.73
CA LYS A 109 18.72 -1.61 -14.25
C LYS A 109 17.82 -0.39 -14.12
N LYS A 110 16.54 -0.51 -14.46
CA LYS A 110 15.57 0.59 -14.32
C LYS A 110 15.29 0.92 -12.86
N PHE A 111 15.19 -0.09 -12.00
CA PHE A 111 14.98 0.07 -10.56
C PHE A 111 16.11 0.85 -9.89
N VAL A 112 17.37 0.47 -10.19
CA VAL A 112 18.56 1.04 -9.55
C VAL A 112 18.88 2.43 -10.09
N VAL A 113 18.75 2.64 -11.40
CA VAL A 113 18.94 3.97 -12.00
C VAL A 113 17.83 4.92 -11.56
N GLY A 114 16.61 4.42 -11.34
CA GLY A 114 15.46 5.18 -10.85
C GLY A 114 15.09 6.37 -11.73
N THR A 115 15.31 6.30 -13.05
CA THR A 115 14.88 7.34 -13.98
C THR A 115 13.36 7.38 -14.03
N PHE A 116 12.73 8.41 -13.47
CA PHE A 116 11.31 8.72 -13.66
C PHE A 116 11.09 10.23 -13.74
N SER A 117 10.08 10.64 -14.51
CA SER A 117 9.80 12.05 -14.78
C SER A 117 8.79 12.59 -13.77
N ALA A 118 9.21 13.55 -12.94
CA ALA A 118 8.32 14.24 -12.00
C ALA A 118 7.15 14.98 -12.69
N SER A 119 7.24 15.23 -14.00
CA SER A 119 6.18 15.87 -14.80
C SER A 119 5.23 14.89 -15.49
N THR A 120 5.46 13.59 -15.38
CA THR A 120 4.62 12.57 -16.01
C THR A 120 3.50 12.15 -15.04
N SER A 121 2.27 12.09 -15.56
CA SER A 121 1.15 11.49 -14.84
C SER A 121 1.20 9.98 -14.99
N TYR A 122 1.22 9.26 -13.88
CA TYR A 122 1.23 7.80 -13.86
C TYR A 122 -0.17 7.25 -13.73
N THR A 123 -0.48 6.14 -14.38
CA THR A 123 -1.81 5.52 -14.26
C THR A 123 -1.72 4.11 -13.73
N SER A 124 -2.50 3.82 -12.69
CA SER A 124 -2.73 2.47 -12.17
C SER A 124 -4.23 2.28 -11.95
N GLY A 125 -4.82 1.23 -12.54
CA GLY A 125 -6.26 0.93 -12.42
C GLY A 125 -7.19 2.09 -12.81
N GLY A 126 -6.84 2.86 -13.86
CA GLY A 126 -7.63 4.03 -14.28
C GLY A 126 -7.52 5.26 -13.36
N THR A 127 -6.73 5.17 -12.29
CA THR A 127 -6.41 6.30 -11.40
C THR A 127 -5.12 6.96 -11.83
N VAL A 128 -5.16 8.29 -11.95
CA VAL A 128 -3.99 9.12 -12.22
C VAL A 128 -3.28 9.44 -10.91
N TRP A 129 -2.06 8.95 -10.77
CA TRP A 129 -1.09 9.28 -9.73
C TRP A 129 -0.22 10.42 -10.24
N MET A 130 -0.14 11.48 -9.44
CA MET A 130 0.81 12.57 -9.68
C MET A 130 1.92 12.37 -8.66
N ALA A 131 3.18 12.28 -9.10
CA ALA A 131 4.31 12.32 -8.20
C ALA A 131 4.31 13.68 -7.49
N ASP A 132 3.78 13.76 -6.26
CA ASP A 132 3.76 15.01 -5.49
C ASP A 132 5.12 15.34 -4.85
N GLY A 133 6.16 14.60 -5.24
CA GLY A 133 7.53 14.74 -4.78
C GLY A 133 7.81 14.05 -3.45
N THR A 134 6.81 13.40 -2.82
CA THR A 134 6.99 12.77 -1.49
C THR A 134 7.33 11.28 -1.55
N GLU A 135 6.96 10.58 -2.63
CA GLU A 135 7.26 9.15 -2.82
C GLU A 135 8.36 8.94 -3.86
N VAL A 136 9.47 8.36 -3.42
CA VAL A 136 10.55 7.88 -4.31
C VAL A 136 10.32 6.40 -4.55
N PHE A 137 10.13 6.02 -5.81
CA PHE A 137 10.02 4.63 -6.25
C PHE A 137 11.34 4.14 -6.82
N GLY A 138 11.72 2.91 -6.50
CA GLY A 138 13.03 2.36 -6.85
C GLY A 138 14.14 2.82 -5.90
N SER A 139 15.40 2.68 -6.33
CA SER A 139 16.56 3.08 -5.54
C SER A 139 17.41 4.18 -6.19
N GLY A 140 16.85 4.92 -7.16
CA GLY A 140 17.54 6.05 -7.81
C GLY A 140 17.86 7.22 -6.87
N ASP A 141 17.33 7.22 -5.65
CA ASP A 141 17.73 8.14 -4.58
C ASP A 141 18.97 7.68 -3.79
N GLY A 142 19.61 6.59 -4.23
CA GLY A 142 20.83 6.05 -3.63
C GLY A 142 20.60 5.25 -2.35
N ARG A 143 19.36 4.86 -2.02
CA ARG A 143 19.10 3.96 -0.88
C ARG A 143 19.69 2.57 -1.11
N ASP A 144 20.04 1.90 -0.04
CA ASP A 144 20.49 0.52 -0.08
C ASP A 144 19.37 -0.43 -0.50
N VAL A 145 19.73 -1.42 -1.33
CA VAL A 145 18.81 -2.46 -1.81
C VAL A 145 19.42 -3.81 -1.52
N GLY A 146 18.64 -4.66 -0.86
CA GLY A 146 18.99 -6.06 -0.64
C GLY A 146 18.03 -6.95 -1.41
N VAL A 147 18.56 -7.92 -2.11
CA VAL A 147 17.78 -8.90 -2.84
C VAL A 147 17.89 -10.25 -2.13
N PHE A 148 16.74 -10.79 -1.75
CA PHE A 148 16.58 -12.15 -1.33
C PHE A 148 16.28 -13.02 -2.56
N PHE A 149 17.24 -13.86 -2.93
CA PHE A 149 17.10 -14.87 -3.97
C PHE A 149 17.69 -16.14 -3.38
N ASP A 150 16.84 -17.08 -2.96
CA ASP A 150 17.23 -18.24 -2.13
C ASP A 150 18.53 -18.95 -2.59
N TRP A 151 18.74 -19.10 -3.91
CA TRP A 151 19.95 -19.67 -4.51
C TRP A 151 21.24 -18.93 -4.13
N LEU A 152 21.18 -17.59 -4.09
CA LEU A 152 22.27 -16.69 -3.68
C LEU A 152 22.27 -16.40 -2.18
N SER A 153 21.11 -16.52 -1.53
CA SER A 153 20.88 -16.04 -0.17
C SER A 153 21.01 -17.12 0.91
N LEU A 154 20.81 -18.39 0.55
CA LEU A 154 20.86 -19.54 1.44
C LEU A 154 21.93 -20.54 0.97
N PRO A 155 22.67 -21.19 1.87
CA PRO A 155 23.61 -22.23 1.47
C PRO A 155 22.93 -23.31 0.62
N GLN A 156 23.54 -23.74 -0.48
CA GLN A 156 22.96 -24.68 -1.45
C GLN A 156 23.69 -26.01 -1.48
N ASP A 157 22.98 -27.09 -1.78
CA ASP A 157 23.55 -28.45 -1.78
C ASP A 157 23.87 -28.99 -3.19
N SER A 158 24.00 -28.11 -4.20
CA SER A 158 24.12 -28.52 -5.60
C SER A 158 25.56 -28.57 -6.15
N PRO A 159 25.89 -29.60 -6.98
CA PRO A 159 25.24 -30.92 -7.02
C PRO A 159 25.56 -31.70 -5.72
N LYS A 160 24.63 -32.57 -5.28
CA LYS A 160 24.53 -33.27 -3.98
C LYS A 160 25.80 -33.26 -3.09
N GLY A 161 25.66 -32.80 -1.85
CA GLY A 161 26.68 -32.94 -0.81
C GLY A 161 27.71 -31.81 -0.77
N SER A 162 27.35 -30.61 -1.23
CA SER A 162 28.24 -29.44 -1.20
C SER A 162 28.06 -28.56 0.04
N ARG A 163 27.00 -28.77 0.84
CA ARG A 163 26.87 -28.10 2.14
C ARG A 163 27.79 -28.74 3.18
N THR A 164 28.55 -27.90 3.88
CA THR A 164 29.20 -28.31 5.12
C THR A 164 28.17 -28.55 6.23
N ALA A 165 28.59 -29.14 7.37
CA ALA A 165 27.73 -29.26 8.54
C ALA A 165 27.25 -27.88 9.04
N ALA A 166 28.12 -26.86 8.99
CA ALA A 166 27.78 -25.49 9.35
C ALA A 166 26.73 -24.90 8.40
N ASP A 167 26.91 -25.09 7.08
CA ASP A 167 25.95 -24.65 6.06
C ASP A 167 24.58 -25.29 6.26
N THR A 168 24.55 -26.58 6.64
CA THR A 168 23.31 -27.32 6.91
C THR A 168 22.56 -26.72 8.09
N GLU A 169 23.25 -26.35 9.17
CA GLU A 169 22.63 -25.72 10.33
C GLU A 169 22.14 -24.30 10.03
N VAL A 170 22.91 -23.51 9.27
CA VAL A 170 22.48 -22.20 8.78
C VAL A 170 21.22 -22.33 7.92
N PHE A 171 21.22 -23.25 6.94
CA PHE A 171 20.08 -23.50 6.07
C PHE A 171 18.82 -23.90 6.85
N LYS A 172 18.94 -24.78 7.85
CA LYS A 172 17.81 -25.17 8.71
C LYS A 172 17.26 -24.00 9.50
N ARG A 173 18.10 -23.11 10.04
CA ARG A 173 17.65 -21.92 10.77
C ARG A 173 16.98 -20.92 9.82
N ALA A 174 17.56 -20.70 8.64
CA ALA A 174 16.99 -19.84 7.61
C ALA A 174 15.58 -20.28 7.21
N LEU A 175 15.37 -21.59 6.98
CA LEU A 175 14.05 -22.14 6.64
C LEU A 175 12.97 -21.86 7.68
N ARG A 176 13.32 -21.72 8.97
CA ARG A 176 12.34 -21.38 10.03
C ARG A 176 11.77 -19.98 9.86
N THR A 177 12.47 -19.12 9.14
CA THR A 177 12.13 -17.71 8.92
C THR A 177 11.74 -17.41 7.48
N ILE A 178 11.61 -18.42 6.62
CA ILE A 178 11.41 -18.24 5.17
C ILE A 178 10.21 -17.34 4.83
N ASN A 179 9.12 -17.47 5.59
CA ASN A 179 7.92 -16.65 5.45
C ASN A 179 8.19 -15.14 5.65
N VAL A 180 9.16 -14.76 6.49
CA VAL A 180 9.47 -13.35 6.77
C VAL A 180 9.90 -12.62 5.50
N TRP A 181 10.71 -13.27 4.66
CA TRP A 181 11.28 -12.63 3.48
C TRP A 181 10.23 -12.28 2.44
N TYR A 182 9.13 -13.04 2.35
CA TYR A 182 8.04 -12.80 1.41
C TYR A 182 6.86 -12.03 2.01
N ALA A 183 6.47 -12.31 3.26
CA ALA A 183 5.32 -11.65 3.90
C ALA A 183 5.64 -10.28 4.54
N HIS A 184 6.89 -9.87 4.67
CA HIS A 184 7.15 -8.59 5.34
C HIS A 184 6.61 -7.43 4.48
N ARG A 185 5.90 -6.47 5.09
CA ARG A 185 5.24 -5.35 4.38
C ARG A 185 6.19 -4.46 3.59
N SER A 186 7.48 -4.47 3.94
CA SER A 186 8.56 -3.73 3.28
C SER A 186 9.32 -4.57 2.25
N THR A 187 8.82 -5.76 1.92
CA THR A 187 9.34 -6.58 0.83
C THR A 187 8.55 -6.28 -0.44
N ILE A 188 9.25 -6.00 -1.54
CA ILE A 188 8.72 -6.09 -2.89
C ILE A 188 8.99 -7.51 -3.41
N VAL A 189 7.95 -8.28 -3.70
CA VAL A 189 8.06 -9.63 -4.25
C VAL A 189 8.02 -9.57 -5.77
N TRP A 190 9.09 -10.04 -6.41
CA TRP A 190 9.16 -10.23 -7.85
C TRP A 190 8.89 -11.70 -8.17
N MET A 191 7.80 -11.97 -8.89
CA MET A 191 7.38 -13.31 -9.26
C MET A 191 7.77 -13.60 -10.70
N LEU A 192 8.57 -14.66 -10.87
CA LEU A 192 8.92 -15.25 -12.14
C LEU A 192 7.96 -16.42 -12.46
N THR A 193 6.75 -16.06 -12.89
CA THR A 193 5.63 -16.92 -13.28
C THR A 193 5.76 -17.68 -14.61
N SER A 194 6.75 -17.34 -15.43
CA SER A 194 7.06 -17.94 -16.73
C SER A 194 8.32 -18.79 -16.63
N LEU A 195 8.29 -19.93 -17.32
CA LEU A 195 9.38 -20.89 -17.32
C LEU A 195 10.04 -20.98 -18.70
N PRO A 196 11.37 -21.19 -18.77
CA PRO A 196 12.04 -21.38 -20.04
C PRO A 196 11.57 -22.66 -20.73
N PRO A 197 11.62 -22.73 -22.08
CA PRO A 197 11.32 -23.95 -22.81
C PRO A 197 12.19 -25.12 -22.31
N GLY A 198 11.55 -26.27 -22.06
CA GLY A 198 12.23 -27.45 -21.54
C GLY A 198 12.52 -27.41 -20.03
N ALA A 199 11.97 -26.44 -19.29
CA ALA A 199 12.02 -26.45 -17.83
C ALA A 199 11.40 -27.74 -17.26
N ARG A 200 11.94 -28.18 -16.12
CA ARG A 200 11.48 -29.36 -15.39
C ARG A 200 10.01 -29.27 -14.96
N ARG A 201 9.51 -28.07 -14.69
CA ARG A 201 8.12 -27.81 -14.28
C ARG A 201 7.35 -27.23 -15.46
N GLU A 202 6.07 -27.58 -15.55
CA GLU A 202 5.17 -27.09 -16.60
C GLU A 202 4.74 -25.63 -16.33
N ASP A 203 4.51 -25.28 -15.07
CA ASP A 203 4.08 -23.94 -14.67
C ASP A 203 4.62 -23.52 -13.30
N TYR A 204 4.43 -22.23 -13.01
CA TYR A 204 4.73 -21.64 -11.71
C TYR A 204 3.70 -22.00 -10.64
N GLU A 205 2.42 -22.07 -11.00
CA GLU A 205 1.31 -22.26 -10.04
C GLU A 205 1.20 -23.70 -9.51
N GLY A 206 1.81 -24.68 -10.18
CA GLY A 206 1.88 -26.07 -9.76
C GLY A 206 2.95 -26.35 -8.69
N SER A 207 3.83 -25.38 -8.43
CA SER A 207 4.86 -25.49 -7.38
C SER A 207 4.32 -25.08 -6.02
N GLY A 208 4.60 -25.91 -5.01
CA GLY A 208 4.15 -25.67 -3.64
C GLY A 208 4.88 -24.50 -2.97
N TRP A 209 6.16 -24.30 -3.27
CA TRP A 209 6.96 -23.19 -2.76
C TRP A 209 6.51 -21.84 -3.32
N THR A 210 6.34 -21.73 -4.64
CA THR A 210 5.86 -20.50 -5.28
C THR A 210 4.41 -20.17 -4.88
N THR A 211 3.55 -21.18 -4.73
CA THR A 211 2.19 -21.01 -4.18
C THR A 211 2.25 -20.44 -2.77
N PHE A 212 3.10 -21.01 -1.91
CA PHE A 212 3.32 -20.51 -0.56
C PHE A 212 3.83 -19.07 -0.56
N GLU A 213 4.88 -18.77 -1.32
CA GLU A 213 5.51 -17.45 -1.40
C GLU A 213 4.53 -16.37 -1.88
N LYS A 214 3.76 -16.67 -2.93
CA LYS A 214 2.70 -15.80 -3.46
C LYS A 214 1.61 -15.53 -2.41
N LEU A 215 1.07 -16.59 -1.79
CA LEU A 215 -0.02 -16.44 -0.83
C LEU A 215 0.43 -15.75 0.46
N VAL A 216 1.61 -16.09 0.97
CA VAL A 216 2.22 -15.46 2.15
C VAL A 216 2.52 -13.98 1.89
N GLY A 217 3.12 -13.66 0.74
CA GLY A 217 3.31 -12.26 0.32
C GLY A 217 1.98 -11.52 0.20
N GLY A 218 0.95 -12.18 -0.31
CA GLY A 218 -0.42 -11.68 -0.42
C GLY A 218 -1.18 -11.49 0.90
N LEU A 219 -0.67 -11.95 2.06
CA LEU A 219 -1.35 -11.72 3.34
C LEU A 219 -1.10 -10.31 3.90
N VAL A 220 0.09 -9.76 3.67
CA VAL A 220 0.54 -8.51 4.30
C VAL A 220 0.83 -7.45 3.25
N SER A 221 1.59 -7.82 2.21
CA SER A 221 2.18 -6.86 1.29
C SER A 221 1.07 -6.14 0.52
N PRO A 222 1.17 -4.80 0.40
CA PRO A 222 0.23 -4.04 -0.41
C PRO A 222 0.40 -4.44 -1.88
N SER A 223 -0.64 -4.26 -2.71
CA SER A 223 -0.59 -4.66 -4.12
C SER A 223 0.62 -4.11 -4.88
N PRO A 224 1.11 -2.87 -4.67
CA PRO A 224 2.29 -2.37 -5.38
C PRO A 224 3.59 -3.14 -5.13
N ASN A 225 3.60 -4.00 -4.10
CA ASN A 225 4.76 -4.78 -3.71
C ASN A 225 4.69 -6.23 -4.20
N LEU A 226 3.71 -6.61 -5.03
CA LEU A 226 3.63 -7.94 -5.64
C LEU A 226 3.67 -7.76 -7.15
N LEU A 227 4.79 -8.11 -7.80
CA LEU A 227 5.01 -7.85 -9.23
C LEU A 227 5.18 -9.16 -10.00
N ARG A 228 4.39 -9.37 -11.04
CA ARG A 228 4.58 -10.46 -12.01
C ARG A 228 5.50 -9.95 -13.11
N ILE A 229 6.78 -10.30 -13.03
CA ILE A 229 7.81 -9.67 -13.87
C ILE A 229 8.05 -10.39 -15.21
N ASP A 230 7.32 -11.48 -15.47
CA ASP A 230 7.44 -12.32 -16.66
C ASP A 230 6.06 -12.79 -17.20
N ALA A 231 6.07 -13.58 -18.27
CA ALA A 231 4.92 -14.11 -19.02
C ALA A 231 4.46 -13.29 -20.24
N VAL A 232 3.80 -12.13 -20.09
CA VAL A 232 3.19 -11.43 -21.26
C VAL A 232 3.41 -9.91 -21.23
N ALA A 233 3.53 -9.31 -20.04
CA ALA A 233 3.96 -7.92 -19.88
C ALA A 233 5.47 -7.72 -20.18
N ARG A 234 6.24 -8.83 -20.18
CA ARG A 234 7.68 -8.91 -20.43
C ARG A 234 8.09 -8.48 -21.84
N GLU A 235 7.26 -8.71 -22.86
CA GLU A 235 7.58 -8.29 -24.23
C GLU A 235 7.64 -6.76 -24.35
N ASN A 236 6.80 -6.04 -23.59
CA ASN A 236 6.84 -4.58 -23.50
C ASN A 236 8.11 -4.07 -22.79
N LEU A 237 8.61 -4.82 -21.81
CA LEU A 237 9.84 -4.48 -21.08
C LEU A 237 11.12 -4.71 -21.88
N LEU A 238 11.14 -5.80 -22.65
CA LEU A 238 12.32 -6.26 -23.38
C LEU A 238 12.38 -5.72 -24.81
N CYS A 239 11.26 -5.28 -25.40
CA CYS A 239 11.30 -4.56 -26.67
C CYS A 239 11.78 -3.12 -26.44
N HIS A 240 12.81 -2.69 -27.17
CA HIS A 240 13.41 -1.33 -27.06
C HIS A 240 12.43 -0.16 -27.32
N ARG A 241 11.15 -0.42 -27.57
CA ARG A 241 10.15 0.59 -27.93
C ARG A 241 9.46 1.23 -26.72
N VAL A 242 9.49 0.60 -25.54
CA VAL A 242 8.92 1.21 -24.33
C VAL A 242 10.01 1.93 -23.56
N SER A 243 10.19 3.21 -23.88
CA SER A 243 10.93 4.19 -23.08
C SER A 243 10.18 4.53 -21.78
N GLY A 244 9.73 3.52 -21.04
CA GLY A 244 9.02 3.67 -19.77
C GLY A 244 9.99 3.78 -18.61
N ASP A 245 9.67 4.67 -17.67
CA ASP A 245 10.30 4.68 -16.35
C ASP A 245 9.84 3.49 -15.49
N TYR A 246 10.60 3.19 -14.44
CA TYR A 246 10.33 2.06 -13.56
C TYR A 246 8.93 2.13 -12.93
N LEU A 247 8.45 3.33 -12.62
CA LEU A 247 7.20 3.51 -11.90
C LEU A 247 6.00 3.04 -12.72
N GLN A 248 5.83 3.53 -13.96
CA GLN A 248 4.73 3.08 -14.81
C GLN A 248 4.82 1.57 -15.08
N ILE A 249 6.03 1.10 -15.36
CA ILE A 249 6.31 -0.32 -15.55
C ILE A 249 5.85 -1.14 -14.33
N SER A 250 6.19 -0.71 -13.11
CA SER A 250 5.81 -1.43 -11.90
C SER A 250 4.30 -1.52 -11.71
N PHE A 251 3.56 -0.47 -12.08
CA PHE A 251 2.09 -0.48 -12.06
C PHE A 251 1.46 -1.41 -13.09
N ASP A 252 2.12 -1.59 -14.23
CA ASP A 252 1.70 -2.50 -15.29
C ASP A 252 2.01 -3.97 -14.95
N LEU A 253 3.06 -4.22 -14.15
CA LEU A 253 3.45 -5.55 -13.67
C LEU A 253 2.78 -5.97 -12.35
N MET A 254 2.10 -5.04 -11.68
CA MET A 254 1.48 -5.29 -10.39
C MET A 254 0.49 -6.45 -10.45
N ASP A 255 0.65 -7.43 -9.56
CA ASP A 255 -0.37 -8.44 -9.33
C ASP A 255 -1.53 -7.79 -8.57
N ARG A 256 -2.51 -7.30 -9.34
CA ARG A 256 -3.71 -6.69 -8.78
C ARG A 256 -4.62 -7.73 -8.12
N ALA A 257 -4.39 -9.03 -8.33
CA ALA A 257 -5.22 -10.12 -7.84
C ALA A 257 -4.84 -10.59 -6.42
N ARG A 258 -4.66 -9.67 -5.47
CA ARG A 258 -4.64 -10.05 -4.05
C ARG A 258 -6.06 -10.44 -3.63
N GLY A 259 -6.36 -11.72 -3.78
CA GLY A 259 -7.64 -12.29 -3.40
C GLY A 259 -7.88 -12.27 -1.87
N PRO A 260 -9.03 -12.82 -1.44
CA PRO A 260 -9.32 -13.01 -0.02
C PRO A 260 -8.19 -13.82 0.65
N PRO A 261 -7.81 -13.51 1.91
CA PRO A 261 -6.81 -14.31 2.61
C PRO A 261 -7.25 -15.77 2.65
N VAL A 262 -6.41 -16.68 2.14
CA VAL A 262 -6.75 -18.10 2.11
C VAL A 262 -6.66 -18.66 3.52
N GLU A 263 -7.77 -19.17 4.04
CA GLU A 263 -7.81 -19.78 5.37
C GLU A 263 -6.85 -20.98 5.47
N PRO A 264 -6.20 -21.22 6.62
CA PRO A 264 -5.20 -22.29 6.76
C PRO A 264 -5.71 -23.69 6.37
N ALA A 265 -6.98 -23.99 6.63
CA ALA A 265 -7.59 -25.26 6.22
C ALA A 265 -7.68 -25.39 4.70
N VAL A 266 -8.08 -24.31 4.01
CA VAL A 266 -8.14 -24.26 2.54
C VAL A 266 -6.73 -24.31 1.96
N PHE A 267 -5.77 -23.57 2.54
CA PHE A 267 -4.37 -23.63 2.11
C PHE A 267 -3.80 -25.04 2.22
N ASN A 268 -4.11 -25.78 3.28
CA ASN A 268 -3.63 -27.15 3.44
C ASN A 268 -4.13 -28.10 2.32
N LEU A 269 -5.36 -27.89 1.83
CA LEU A 269 -5.91 -28.61 0.68
C LEU A 269 -5.20 -28.19 -0.61
N VAL A 270 -5.07 -26.88 -0.86
CA VAL A 270 -4.35 -26.35 -2.03
C VAL A 270 -2.93 -26.91 -2.07
N ALA A 271 -2.20 -26.85 -0.95
CA ALA A 271 -0.83 -27.35 -0.84
C ALA A 271 -0.73 -28.86 -1.05
N ALA A 272 -1.78 -29.65 -0.79
CA ALA A 272 -1.78 -31.09 -1.06
C ALA A 272 -1.75 -31.41 -2.56
N GLU A 273 -2.24 -30.51 -3.41
CA GLU A 273 -2.28 -30.66 -4.86
C GLU A 273 -1.00 -30.14 -5.55
N LYS A 274 -0.05 -29.58 -4.79
CA LYS A 274 1.16 -28.96 -5.34
C LYS A 274 2.38 -29.86 -5.28
N HIS A 275 3.34 -29.58 -6.16
CA HIS A 275 4.60 -30.30 -6.26
C HIS A 275 5.71 -29.63 -5.43
N PHE A 276 6.31 -30.38 -4.50
CA PHE A 276 7.47 -29.94 -3.70
C PHE A 276 8.75 -30.65 -4.14
N THR A 277 9.87 -29.94 -4.05
CA THR A 277 11.20 -30.51 -4.38
C THR A 277 11.58 -31.61 -3.38
N ASN A 278 11.20 -31.44 -2.11
CA ASN A 278 11.23 -32.46 -1.09
C ASN A 278 9.82 -32.63 -0.49
N GLY A 279 9.26 -33.84 -0.56
CA GLY A 279 7.90 -34.11 -0.09
C GLY A 279 7.68 -33.79 1.40
N ALA A 280 8.74 -33.83 2.22
CA ALA A 280 8.65 -33.47 3.63
C ALA A 280 8.50 -31.95 3.86
N ASP A 281 8.86 -31.10 2.88
CA ASP A 281 8.80 -29.64 3.03
C ASP A 281 7.37 -29.16 3.28
N ARG A 282 6.37 -29.82 2.66
CA ARG A 282 4.95 -29.48 2.82
C ARG A 282 4.55 -29.46 4.29
N ASP A 283 4.74 -30.59 4.96
CA ASP A 283 4.19 -30.83 6.30
C ASP A 283 5.10 -30.29 7.40
N LEU A 284 6.43 -30.28 7.19
CA LEU A 284 7.39 -29.83 8.19
C LEU A 284 7.67 -28.33 8.14
N VAL A 285 7.47 -27.68 6.99
CA VAL A 285 7.85 -26.27 6.79
C VAL A 285 6.65 -25.46 6.29
N VAL A 286 6.16 -25.74 5.09
CA VAL A 286 5.28 -24.83 4.34
C VAL A 286 3.92 -24.63 5.03
N VAL A 287 3.21 -25.70 5.38
CA VAL A 287 1.91 -25.61 6.06
C VAL A 287 2.04 -24.96 7.45
N PRO A 288 2.99 -25.37 8.32
CA PRO A 288 3.20 -24.69 9.60
C PRO A 288 3.57 -23.21 9.47
N ARG A 289 4.44 -22.84 8.52
CA ARG A 289 4.85 -21.44 8.31
C ARG A 289 3.70 -20.58 7.77
N TYR A 290 2.84 -21.15 6.91
CA TYR A 290 1.66 -20.43 6.42
C TYR A 290 0.69 -20.14 7.56
N LEU A 291 0.37 -21.16 8.38
CA LEU A 291 -0.50 -21.02 9.55
C LEU A 291 0.05 -19.96 10.53
N GLU A 292 1.35 -20.03 10.84
CA GLU A 292 2.01 -19.03 11.69
C GLU A 292 1.85 -17.61 11.15
N THR A 293 2.06 -17.43 9.85
CA THR A 293 1.91 -16.13 9.19
C THR A 293 0.45 -15.65 9.22
N PHE A 294 -0.49 -16.51 8.86
CA PHE A 294 -1.92 -16.20 8.87
C PHE A 294 -2.38 -15.75 10.26
N ASN A 295 -1.97 -16.44 11.32
CA ASN A 295 -2.36 -16.05 12.68
C ASN A 295 -1.82 -14.66 13.04
N VAL A 296 -0.55 -14.38 12.77
CA VAL A 296 0.02 -13.05 13.10
C VAL A 296 -0.58 -11.93 12.24
N VAL A 297 -1.00 -12.23 11.01
CA VAL A 297 -1.40 -11.20 10.05
C VAL A 297 -2.91 -10.96 10.03
N ILE A 298 -3.70 -12.01 10.17
CA ILE A 298 -5.17 -11.97 10.08
C ILE A 298 -5.81 -12.03 11.47
N VAL A 299 -5.40 -12.97 12.33
CA VAL A 299 -6.01 -13.10 13.67
C VAL A 299 -5.68 -11.88 14.54
N ASP A 300 -4.45 -11.38 14.46
CA ASP A 300 -4.00 -10.19 15.18
C ASP A 300 -4.25 -8.87 14.41
N ALA A 301 -4.98 -8.90 13.29
CA ALA A 301 -5.19 -7.71 12.46
C ALA A 301 -5.99 -6.62 13.18
N THR A 302 -5.56 -5.37 13.03
CA THR A 302 -6.33 -4.18 13.42
C THR A 302 -6.86 -3.40 12.21
N ALA A 303 -6.53 -3.84 10.99
CA ALA A 303 -6.88 -3.15 9.77
C ALA A 303 -7.14 -4.10 8.60
N VAL A 304 -8.15 -3.78 7.78
CA VAL A 304 -8.41 -4.38 6.47
C VAL A 304 -7.91 -3.41 5.41
N LYS A 305 -6.78 -3.72 4.77
CA LYS A 305 -6.11 -2.83 3.79
C LYS A 305 -6.03 -3.46 2.41
N TYR A 306 -7.01 -3.13 1.59
CA TYR A 306 -7.19 -3.67 0.24
C TYR A 306 -7.46 -2.56 -0.78
N SER A 307 -6.69 -1.47 -0.72
CA SER A 307 -6.82 -0.36 -1.67
C SER A 307 -6.15 -0.69 -3.01
N GLY A 308 -6.77 -0.34 -4.14
CA GLY A 308 -6.11 -0.42 -5.45
C GLY A 308 -5.91 -1.84 -5.99
N MET A 309 -6.85 -2.74 -5.71
CA MET A 309 -6.74 -4.17 -6.04
C MET A 309 -7.81 -4.65 -7.04
N SER A 310 -8.51 -3.71 -7.70
CA SER A 310 -9.62 -4.03 -8.61
C SER A 310 -10.66 -4.97 -7.96
N LEU A 311 -10.94 -4.78 -6.67
CA LEU A 311 -11.93 -5.60 -5.98
C LEU A 311 -13.35 -5.31 -6.48
N ASP A 312 -14.11 -6.37 -6.71
CA ASP A 312 -15.56 -6.32 -6.88
C ASP A 312 -16.30 -6.61 -5.57
N ASP A 313 -17.64 -6.60 -5.62
CA ASP A 313 -18.48 -6.82 -4.44
C ASP A 313 -18.30 -8.22 -3.84
N SER A 314 -18.13 -9.24 -4.69
CA SER A 314 -17.97 -10.63 -4.23
C SER A 314 -16.67 -10.80 -3.45
N THR A 315 -15.56 -10.35 -4.04
CA THR A 315 -14.23 -10.46 -3.44
C THR A 315 -14.15 -9.65 -2.16
N CYS A 316 -14.76 -8.46 -2.13
CA CYS A 316 -14.88 -7.66 -0.91
C CYS A 316 -15.63 -8.42 0.19
N ARG A 317 -16.78 -9.05 -0.10
CA ARG A 317 -17.50 -9.87 0.88
C ARG A 317 -16.65 -11.01 1.45
N ASP A 318 -15.92 -11.71 0.58
CA ASP A 318 -15.07 -12.84 0.98
C ASP A 318 -13.94 -12.38 1.90
N ILE A 319 -13.30 -11.24 1.59
CA ILE A 319 -12.30 -10.62 2.46
C ILE A 319 -12.89 -10.35 3.85
N PHE A 320 -14.03 -9.65 3.92
CA PHE A 320 -14.67 -9.32 5.19
C PHE A 320 -15.12 -10.58 5.94
N ALA A 321 -15.55 -11.64 5.26
CA ALA A 321 -15.91 -12.90 5.88
C ALA A 321 -14.72 -13.51 6.63
N VAL A 322 -13.52 -13.51 6.02
CA VAL A 322 -12.30 -14.01 6.66
C VAL A 322 -11.93 -13.17 7.89
N PHE A 323 -11.88 -11.85 7.78
CA PHE A 323 -11.53 -10.99 8.93
C PHE A 323 -12.56 -11.11 10.06
N ARG A 324 -13.86 -11.21 9.76
CA ARG A 324 -14.87 -11.44 10.80
C ARG A 324 -14.72 -12.79 11.49
N ALA A 325 -14.34 -13.83 10.75
CA ALA A 325 -14.19 -15.17 11.31
C ALA A 325 -12.96 -15.29 12.20
N HIS A 326 -11.88 -14.56 11.87
CA HIS A 326 -10.56 -14.81 12.45
C HIS A 326 -10.02 -13.68 13.35
N SER A 327 -10.40 -12.42 13.14
CA SER A 327 -9.88 -11.27 13.90
C SER A 327 -10.69 -10.99 15.18
N VAL A 328 -11.22 -12.02 15.85
CA VAL A 328 -12.15 -11.84 16.97
C VAL A 328 -11.49 -11.26 18.23
N LEU A 329 -10.16 -11.42 18.37
CA LEU A 329 -9.39 -11.00 19.54
C LEU A 329 -8.92 -9.54 19.48
N GLN A 330 -8.87 -8.94 18.30
CA GLN A 330 -8.45 -7.55 18.07
C GLN A 330 -9.58 -6.82 17.35
N ALA A 331 -10.00 -5.67 17.87
CA ALA A 331 -11.03 -4.91 17.20
C ALA A 331 -10.43 -4.25 15.93
N ILE A 332 -10.92 -4.62 14.75
CA ILE A 332 -10.58 -3.91 13.50
C ILE A 332 -10.95 -2.43 13.68
N GLU A 333 -9.96 -1.55 13.54
CA GLU A 333 -10.07 -0.10 13.69
C GLU A 333 -10.01 0.62 12.34
N GLU A 334 -9.43 0.00 11.31
CA GLU A 334 -9.23 0.63 10.00
C GLU A 334 -9.73 -0.27 8.89
N VAL A 335 -10.53 0.30 8.00
CA VAL A 335 -10.95 -0.33 6.75
C VAL A 335 -10.56 0.61 5.61
N ASP A 336 -9.70 0.14 4.73
CA ASP A 336 -9.36 0.80 3.48
C ASP A 336 -9.58 -0.15 2.30
N VAL A 337 -10.66 0.11 1.57
CA VAL A 337 -11.04 -0.59 0.33
C VAL A 337 -11.17 0.42 -0.82
N SER A 338 -10.44 1.53 -0.73
CA SER A 338 -10.45 2.58 -1.75
C SER A 338 -9.85 2.13 -3.09
N LEU A 339 -10.09 2.89 -4.16
CA LEU A 339 -9.50 2.63 -5.48
C LEU A 339 -9.82 1.22 -6.03
N ASN A 340 -11.07 0.75 -5.84
CA ASN A 340 -11.54 -0.53 -6.34
C ASN A 340 -12.78 -0.34 -7.23
N GLU A 341 -13.40 -1.46 -7.62
CA GLU A 341 -14.56 -1.54 -8.49
C GLU A 341 -15.82 -1.91 -7.68
N ILE A 342 -15.83 -1.61 -6.38
CA ILE A 342 -16.92 -1.94 -5.47
C ILE A 342 -18.15 -1.09 -5.81
N SER A 343 -19.29 -1.76 -5.98
CA SER A 343 -20.59 -1.14 -6.29
C SER A 343 -21.63 -1.29 -5.18
N MET A 344 -21.38 -2.16 -4.19
CA MET A 344 -22.29 -2.36 -3.07
C MET A 344 -22.54 -1.03 -2.34
N PRO A 345 -23.77 -0.82 -1.82
CA PRO A 345 -24.08 0.41 -1.08
C PRO A 345 -23.34 0.45 0.26
N VAL A 346 -23.11 1.66 0.79
CA VAL A 346 -22.45 1.87 2.09
C VAL A 346 -23.14 1.11 3.23
N GLU A 347 -24.46 0.95 3.16
CA GLU A 347 -25.26 0.17 4.11
C GLU A 347 -24.83 -1.30 4.16
N GLU A 348 -24.47 -1.89 3.02
CA GLU A 348 -24.01 -3.27 2.98
C GLU A 348 -22.62 -3.39 3.61
N LEU A 349 -21.70 -2.50 3.23
CA LEU A 349 -20.35 -2.41 3.83
C LEU A 349 -20.43 -2.25 5.36
N VAL A 350 -21.39 -1.44 5.81
CA VAL A 350 -21.74 -1.28 7.22
C VAL A 350 -22.07 -2.62 7.87
N THR A 351 -22.93 -3.43 7.27
CA THR A 351 -23.26 -4.76 7.84
C THR A 351 -22.10 -5.74 7.75
N LEU A 352 -21.28 -5.67 6.70
CA LEU A 352 -20.05 -6.47 6.60
C LEU A 352 -19.04 -6.11 7.70
N SER A 353 -19.05 -4.86 8.15
CA SER A 353 -18.18 -4.32 9.19
C SER A 353 -18.77 -4.42 10.60
N ARG A 354 -19.90 -5.12 10.78
CA ARG A 354 -20.56 -5.21 12.07
C ARG A 354 -19.67 -5.89 13.11
N GLY A 355 -19.49 -5.24 14.26
CA GLY A 355 -18.60 -5.71 15.33
C GLY A 355 -17.20 -5.11 15.28
N PHE A 356 -16.84 -4.39 14.22
CA PHE A 356 -15.59 -3.63 14.15
C PHE A 356 -15.70 -2.34 14.97
N SER A 357 -14.57 -1.90 15.55
CA SER A 357 -14.48 -0.65 16.31
C SER A 357 -13.82 0.45 15.47
N LEU A 358 -14.41 0.72 14.31
CA LEU A 358 -13.80 1.54 13.28
C LEU A 358 -13.49 2.97 13.76
N ARG A 359 -12.24 3.37 13.50
CA ARG A 359 -11.67 4.73 13.64
C ARG A 359 -11.33 5.33 12.29
N VAL A 360 -11.07 4.51 11.27
CA VAL A 360 -10.76 4.94 9.91
C VAL A 360 -11.60 4.12 8.94
N LEU A 361 -12.36 4.82 8.09
CA LEU A 361 -13.07 4.22 6.97
C LEU A 361 -12.71 4.95 5.68
N ASN A 362 -12.09 4.24 4.75
CA ASN A 362 -11.71 4.73 3.43
C ASN A 362 -12.29 3.82 2.34
N CYS A 363 -13.34 4.28 1.67
CA CYS A 363 -13.95 3.60 0.52
C CYS A 363 -13.90 4.47 -0.73
N ALA A 364 -13.02 5.47 -0.73
CA ALA A 364 -12.95 6.45 -1.79
C ALA A 364 -12.62 5.83 -3.15
N ALA A 365 -13.01 6.51 -4.22
CA ALA A 365 -12.76 6.11 -5.59
C ALA A 365 -13.32 4.73 -5.98
N ASN A 366 -14.39 4.29 -5.32
CA ASN A 366 -15.29 3.25 -5.80
C ASN A 366 -16.46 3.93 -6.53
N SER A 367 -16.31 4.19 -7.83
CA SER A 367 -17.16 5.16 -8.55
C SER A 367 -18.64 4.79 -8.67
N LEU A 368 -18.98 3.54 -8.36
CA LEU A 368 -20.36 3.02 -8.37
C LEU A 368 -20.94 2.82 -6.96
N MET A 369 -20.12 2.89 -5.91
CA MET A 369 -20.58 2.76 -4.52
C MET A 369 -21.53 3.90 -4.15
N GLY A 370 -22.78 3.57 -3.87
CA GLY A 370 -23.82 4.52 -3.44
C GLY A 370 -24.23 4.35 -1.98
N GLY A 371 -25.43 4.80 -1.64
CA GLY A 371 -26.02 4.65 -0.30
C GLY A 371 -26.10 5.94 0.52
N GLN A 372 -26.75 5.85 1.68
CA GLN A 372 -26.95 6.94 2.63
C GLN A 372 -25.88 6.92 3.71
N ILE A 373 -25.19 8.05 3.89
CA ILE A 373 -24.16 8.19 4.95
C ILE A 373 -24.72 8.14 6.37
N SER A 374 -26.04 8.28 6.55
CA SER A 374 -26.71 8.12 7.84
C SER A 374 -26.51 6.72 8.44
N SER A 375 -26.25 5.70 7.62
CA SER A 375 -25.91 4.35 8.10
C SER A 375 -24.56 4.28 8.85
N LEU A 376 -23.66 5.24 8.62
CA LEU A 376 -22.32 5.27 9.22
C LEU A 376 -22.31 5.72 10.69
N VAL A 377 -23.42 6.27 11.20
CA VAL A 377 -23.54 6.80 12.58
C VAL A 377 -23.32 5.74 13.66
N GLN A 378 -23.37 4.45 13.31
CA GLN A 378 -23.07 3.37 14.23
C GLN A 378 -21.58 3.27 14.58
N PHE A 379 -20.69 3.74 13.70
CA PHE A 379 -19.25 3.73 13.93
C PHE A 379 -18.81 4.99 14.71
N ARG A 380 -19.27 5.11 15.95
CA ARG A 380 -19.11 6.31 16.79
C ARG A 380 -17.65 6.72 17.05
N ASN A 381 -16.71 5.78 16.92
CA ASN A 381 -15.28 6.02 17.13
C ASN A 381 -14.56 6.55 15.88
N LEU A 382 -15.27 6.81 14.77
CA LEU A 382 -14.67 7.30 13.54
C LEU A 382 -13.93 8.63 13.76
N THR A 383 -12.67 8.63 13.35
CA THR A 383 -11.79 9.79 13.32
C THR A 383 -11.49 10.24 11.90
N LYS A 384 -11.54 9.32 10.91
CA LYS A 384 -11.33 9.61 9.50
C LYS A 384 -12.41 8.92 8.66
N LEU A 385 -13.09 9.68 7.81
CA LEU A 385 -14.07 9.17 6.86
C LEU A 385 -13.77 9.74 5.47
N LEU A 386 -13.40 8.85 4.55
CA LEU A 386 -12.98 9.17 3.19
C LEU A 386 -13.86 8.42 2.18
N LEU A 387 -14.72 9.17 1.49
CA LEU A 387 -15.70 8.66 0.52
C LEU A 387 -15.66 9.46 -0.80
N TRP A 388 -14.57 10.18 -1.08
CA TRP A 388 -14.45 10.98 -2.29
C TRP A 388 -14.55 10.12 -3.56
N ARG A 389 -15.12 10.65 -4.65
CA ARG A 389 -15.38 9.92 -5.91
C ARG A 389 -16.19 8.63 -5.72
N THR A 390 -17.29 8.74 -5.00
CA THR A 390 -18.33 7.71 -4.88
C THR A 390 -19.68 8.35 -5.18
N GLN A 391 -20.75 7.55 -5.26
CA GLN A 391 -22.13 8.03 -5.47
C GLN A 391 -22.91 8.16 -4.15
N VAL A 392 -22.22 8.26 -3.01
CA VAL A 392 -22.88 8.38 -1.70
C VAL A 392 -23.72 9.65 -1.61
N THR A 393 -24.84 9.53 -0.91
CA THR A 393 -25.86 10.56 -0.69
C THR A 393 -26.10 10.73 0.81
N GLY A 394 -26.86 11.77 1.17
CA GLY A 394 -27.20 12.13 2.55
C GLY A 394 -26.83 13.57 2.87
N SER A 395 -26.94 13.94 4.14
CA SER A 395 -26.73 15.29 4.64
C SER A 395 -25.56 15.36 5.60
N THR A 396 -24.83 16.48 5.61
CA THR A 396 -23.82 16.77 6.65
C THR A 396 -24.38 16.68 8.08
N SER A 397 -25.68 16.92 8.27
CA SER A 397 -26.37 16.73 9.56
C SER A 397 -26.36 15.28 10.06
N ASP A 398 -26.28 14.30 9.15
CA ASP A 398 -26.26 12.89 9.52
C ASP A 398 -24.97 12.52 10.29
N LEU A 399 -23.90 13.28 10.08
CA LEU A 399 -22.60 13.06 10.72
C LEU A 399 -22.51 13.68 12.13
N ALA A 400 -23.54 14.40 12.58
CA ALA A 400 -23.47 15.22 13.81
C ALA A 400 -23.16 14.42 15.08
N THR A 401 -23.38 13.10 15.09
CA THR A 401 -23.13 12.20 16.22
C THR A 401 -21.72 11.60 16.23
N LEU A 402 -20.94 11.80 15.16
CA LEU A 402 -19.58 11.26 15.03
C LEU A 402 -18.55 12.26 15.57
N GLU A 403 -18.65 12.57 16.86
CA GLU A 403 -17.93 13.67 17.53
C GLU A 403 -16.40 13.54 17.49
N HIS A 404 -15.87 12.34 17.27
CA HIS A 404 -14.44 12.07 17.19
C HIS A 404 -13.82 12.35 15.81
N LEU A 405 -14.61 12.78 14.83
CA LEU A 405 -14.14 13.06 13.48
C LEU A 405 -13.09 14.17 13.44
N ARG A 406 -11.99 13.87 12.76
CA ARG A 406 -10.87 14.78 12.50
C ARG A 406 -10.67 15.04 11.01
N VAL A 407 -10.98 14.07 10.16
CA VAL A 407 -10.80 14.15 8.70
C VAL A 407 -12.08 13.70 8.01
N LEU A 408 -12.62 14.58 7.16
CA LEU A 408 -13.76 14.28 6.29
C LEU A 408 -13.43 14.62 4.83
N SER A 409 -13.68 13.66 3.94
CA SER A 409 -13.52 13.86 2.50
C SER A 409 -14.66 13.24 1.72
N PHE A 410 -15.51 14.09 1.16
CA PHE A 410 -16.66 13.76 0.32
C PHE A 410 -16.57 14.40 -1.06
N SER A 411 -15.38 14.84 -1.48
CA SER A 411 -15.23 15.53 -2.76
C SER A 411 -15.70 14.64 -3.93
N LYS A 412 -16.43 15.21 -4.89
CA LYS A 412 -17.04 14.48 -6.01
C LYS A 412 -18.00 13.38 -5.52
N THR A 413 -18.97 13.75 -4.69
CA THR A 413 -20.08 12.90 -4.22
C THR A 413 -21.37 13.71 -4.25
N GLN A 414 -22.51 13.06 -3.95
CA GLN A 414 -23.84 13.68 -3.97
C GLN A 414 -24.29 14.15 -2.58
N ILE A 415 -23.35 14.42 -1.67
CA ILE A 415 -23.65 14.91 -0.32
C ILE A 415 -24.22 16.33 -0.35
N THR A 416 -25.24 16.54 0.47
CA THR A 416 -25.96 17.79 0.68
C THR A 416 -25.80 18.26 2.14
N GLY A 417 -26.55 19.29 2.53
CA GLY A 417 -26.56 19.83 3.89
C GLY A 417 -25.87 21.19 4.00
N ALA A 418 -25.70 21.67 5.23
CA ALA A 418 -25.16 22.98 5.52
C ALA A 418 -23.82 22.91 6.25
N THR A 419 -22.92 23.86 5.99
CA THR A 419 -21.67 24.02 6.75
C THR A 419 -21.89 24.20 8.25
N SER A 420 -23.05 24.72 8.66
CA SER A 420 -23.46 24.86 10.06
C SER A 420 -23.63 23.51 10.78
N ASP A 421 -23.98 22.44 10.06
CA ASP A 421 -24.10 21.09 10.62
C ASP A 421 -22.74 20.56 11.10
N LEU A 422 -21.68 20.93 10.39
CA LEU A 422 -20.31 20.50 10.68
C LEU A 422 -19.72 21.18 11.91
N VAL A 423 -20.31 22.29 12.37
CA VAL A 423 -19.80 23.07 13.51
C VAL A 423 -19.75 22.21 14.77
N LYS A 424 -20.63 21.22 14.94
CA LYS A 424 -20.61 20.31 16.11
C LYS A 424 -19.37 19.42 16.17
N LEU A 425 -18.70 19.21 15.04
CA LEU A 425 -17.52 18.35 14.92
C LEU A 425 -16.24 19.15 15.21
N MET A 426 -16.10 19.64 16.45
CA MET A 426 -15.08 20.61 16.87
C MET A 426 -13.62 20.11 16.73
N HIS A 427 -13.43 18.80 16.57
CA HIS A 427 -12.11 18.17 16.40
C HIS A 427 -11.65 18.08 14.93
N LEU A 428 -12.44 18.58 13.98
CA LEU A 428 -12.08 18.59 12.57
C LEU A 428 -10.80 19.39 12.31
N THR A 429 -9.91 18.76 11.54
CA THR A 429 -8.63 19.30 11.07
C THR A 429 -8.54 19.35 9.55
N CYS A 430 -9.35 18.55 8.84
CA CYS A 430 -9.38 18.49 7.39
C CYS A 430 -10.81 18.29 6.87
N LEU A 431 -11.24 19.19 5.98
CA LEU A 431 -12.53 19.13 5.28
C LEU A 431 -12.34 19.24 3.77
N ARG A 432 -12.87 18.26 3.02
CA ARG A 432 -12.85 18.28 1.56
C ARG A 432 -14.21 17.92 0.97
N PHE A 433 -14.93 18.95 0.51
CA PHE A 433 -16.27 18.88 -0.06
C PHE A 433 -16.32 19.47 -1.49
N SER A 434 -15.20 19.47 -2.21
CA SER A 434 -15.17 20.03 -3.56
C SER A 434 -16.03 19.21 -4.51
N ASN A 435 -16.79 19.85 -5.40
CA ASN A 435 -17.79 19.21 -6.28
C ASN A 435 -18.82 18.42 -5.44
N THR A 436 -19.53 19.12 -4.56
CA THR A 436 -20.66 18.59 -3.78
C THR A 436 -21.77 19.64 -3.72
N GLN A 437 -22.94 19.26 -3.19
CA GLN A 437 -24.08 20.15 -3.06
C GLN A 437 -24.19 20.76 -1.66
N VAL A 438 -23.09 20.77 -0.89
CA VAL A 438 -23.05 21.37 0.45
C VAL A 438 -23.14 22.89 0.35
N THR A 439 -24.12 23.45 1.04
CA THR A 439 -24.41 24.89 1.10
C THR A 439 -23.87 25.51 2.39
N GLY A 440 -23.89 26.84 2.48
CA GLY A 440 -23.65 27.55 3.73
C GLY A 440 -22.61 28.66 3.57
N THR A 441 -21.92 28.97 4.67
CA THR A 441 -21.08 30.17 4.78
C THR A 441 -19.69 29.89 5.35
N THR A 442 -18.72 30.70 4.94
CA THR A 442 -17.40 30.75 5.59
C THR A 442 -17.47 31.13 7.07
N CYS A 443 -18.49 31.90 7.48
CA CYS A 443 -18.73 32.25 8.88
C CYS A 443 -19.07 31.00 9.74
N ASP A 444 -19.75 30.00 9.20
CA ASP A 444 -19.94 28.73 9.94
C ASP A 444 -18.64 27.96 10.04
N LEU A 445 -17.92 27.86 8.93
CA LEU A 445 -16.64 27.14 8.86
C LEU A 445 -15.58 27.76 9.79
N CYS A 446 -15.58 29.08 9.99
CA CYS A 446 -14.60 29.75 10.87
C CYS A 446 -14.73 29.36 12.35
N LYS A 447 -15.85 28.73 12.76
CA LYS A 447 -16.04 28.18 14.11
C LYS A 447 -15.17 26.94 14.34
N LEU A 448 -14.76 26.23 13.29
CA LEU A 448 -13.89 25.06 13.34
C LEU A 448 -12.41 25.47 13.36
N ARG A 449 -11.96 26.00 14.50
CA ARG A 449 -10.65 26.67 14.66
C ARG A 449 -9.43 25.77 14.41
N ASN A 450 -9.58 24.45 14.46
CA ASN A 450 -8.49 23.48 14.31
C ASN A 450 -8.23 23.07 12.84
N LEU A 451 -8.96 23.65 11.88
CA LEU A 451 -8.81 23.29 10.47
C LEU A 451 -7.44 23.70 9.90
N THR A 452 -6.82 22.74 9.23
CA THR A 452 -5.55 22.88 8.49
C THR A 452 -5.77 22.77 6.98
N VAL A 453 -6.82 22.06 6.54
CA VAL A 453 -7.17 21.86 5.13
C VAL A 453 -8.65 22.12 4.95
N LEU A 454 -8.99 23.01 4.01
CA LEU A 454 -10.37 23.40 3.72
C LEU A 454 -10.62 23.56 2.22
N HIS A 455 -11.28 22.57 1.62
CA HIS A 455 -11.58 22.53 0.18
C HIS A 455 -13.08 22.45 -0.09
N PHE A 456 -13.64 23.48 -0.73
CA PHE A 456 -15.05 23.62 -1.11
C PHE A 456 -15.22 24.08 -2.57
N ALA A 457 -14.22 23.86 -3.42
CA ALA A 457 -14.29 24.29 -4.82
C ALA A 457 -15.49 23.62 -5.54
N HIS A 458 -16.24 24.37 -6.35
CA HIS A 458 -17.50 23.91 -6.95
C HIS A 458 -18.55 23.42 -5.93
N ALA A 459 -18.68 24.08 -4.79
CA ALA A 459 -19.80 23.91 -3.88
C ALA A 459 -20.52 25.26 -3.69
N PRO A 460 -21.84 25.29 -3.43
CA PRO A 460 -22.62 26.52 -3.26
C PRO A 460 -22.37 27.22 -1.91
N VAL A 461 -21.10 27.40 -1.54
CA VAL A 461 -20.67 28.13 -0.35
C VAL A 461 -20.49 29.63 -0.67
N THR A 462 -20.92 30.46 0.28
CA THR A 462 -20.84 31.93 0.24
C THR A 462 -20.01 32.46 1.40
N GLY A 463 -19.77 33.77 1.43
CA GLY A 463 -19.14 34.45 2.57
C GLY A 463 -17.87 35.20 2.16
N THR A 464 -16.94 35.37 3.10
CA THR A 464 -15.81 36.29 2.94
C THR A 464 -14.44 35.67 3.25
N THR A 465 -13.40 36.20 2.63
CA THR A 465 -11.99 35.95 3.01
C THR A 465 -11.70 36.35 4.45
N SER A 466 -12.39 37.36 4.98
CA SER A 466 -12.21 37.82 6.36
C SER A 466 -12.66 36.79 7.40
N ASP A 467 -13.72 36.01 7.13
CA ASP A 467 -14.12 34.88 7.98
C ASP A 467 -13.06 33.78 7.95
N LEU A 468 -12.56 33.47 6.75
CA LEU A 468 -11.55 32.43 6.54
C LEU A 468 -10.23 32.79 7.23
N ALA A 469 -9.87 34.07 7.23
CA ALA A 469 -8.68 34.60 7.89
C ALA A 469 -8.66 34.40 9.42
N GLN A 470 -9.78 34.03 10.03
CA GLN A 470 -9.84 33.73 11.46
C GLN A 470 -9.30 32.33 11.83
N MET A 471 -9.01 31.48 10.84
CA MET A 471 -8.54 30.09 11.03
C MET A 471 -7.01 29.99 10.82
N GLY A 472 -6.24 30.52 11.77
CA GLY A 472 -4.77 30.69 11.65
C GLY A 472 -3.93 29.40 11.44
N TYR A 473 -4.52 28.21 11.54
CA TYR A 473 -3.84 26.93 11.29
C TYR A 473 -3.95 26.45 9.83
N LEU A 474 -4.70 27.15 8.97
CA LEU A 474 -4.89 26.76 7.57
C LEU A 474 -3.58 26.71 6.79
N THR A 475 -3.37 25.57 6.13
CA THR A 475 -2.26 25.30 5.20
C THR A 475 -2.72 25.16 3.76
N GLN A 476 -3.97 24.72 3.53
CA GLN A 476 -4.57 24.59 2.21
C GLN A 476 -5.98 25.17 2.20
N LEU A 477 -6.23 26.08 1.25
CA LEU A 477 -7.51 26.76 1.10
C LEU A 477 -7.94 26.77 -0.37
N LYS A 478 -9.03 26.07 -0.70
CA LYS A 478 -9.53 25.94 -2.09
C LYS A 478 -11.02 26.20 -2.17
N PHE A 479 -11.38 27.33 -2.74
CA PHE A 479 -12.76 27.84 -2.89
C PHE A 479 -13.04 28.26 -4.34
N GLY A 480 -12.33 27.69 -5.31
CA GLY A 480 -12.58 28.00 -6.72
C GLY A 480 -14.03 27.69 -7.12
N ASP A 481 -14.62 28.51 -7.99
CA ASP A 481 -15.99 28.34 -8.47
C ASP A 481 -17.02 28.35 -7.33
N THR A 482 -16.83 29.26 -6.37
CA THR A 482 -17.77 29.54 -5.27
C THR A 482 -18.18 31.01 -5.29
N ARG A 483 -19.07 31.41 -4.38
CA ARG A 483 -19.51 32.82 -4.24
C ARG A 483 -18.81 33.51 -3.06
N VAL A 484 -17.58 33.12 -2.75
CA VAL A 484 -16.77 33.81 -1.75
C VAL A 484 -16.29 35.16 -2.31
N THR A 485 -16.36 36.17 -1.45
CA THR A 485 -15.98 37.57 -1.71
C THR A 485 -14.86 38.00 -0.76
N GLY A 486 -14.37 39.23 -0.92
CA GLY A 486 -13.41 39.84 0.00
C GLY A 486 -12.08 40.18 -0.67
N THR A 487 -11.01 40.22 0.10
CA THR A 487 -9.71 40.75 -0.37
C THR A 487 -8.55 39.81 -0.09
N THR A 488 -7.51 39.89 -0.92
CA THR A 488 -6.21 39.25 -0.68
C THR A 488 -5.55 39.69 0.62
N SER A 489 -5.78 40.94 1.06
CA SER A 489 -5.23 41.48 2.31
C SER A 489 -5.68 40.72 3.56
N ASP A 490 -6.90 40.15 3.56
CA ASP A 490 -7.38 39.32 4.67
C ASP A 490 -6.55 38.04 4.82
N LEU A 491 -6.17 37.44 3.68
CA LEU A 491 -5.52 36.13 3.62
C LEU A 491 -4.08 36.15 4.14
N VAL A 492 -3.46 37.33 4.25
CA VAL A 492 -2.14 37.54 4.86
C VAL A 492 -2.10 37.07 6.32
N LYS A 493 -3.26 37.08 7.01
CA LYS A 493 -3.41 36.60 8.39
C LYS A 493 -3.27 35.08 8.55
N LEU A 494 -3.09 34.36 7.44
CA LEU A 494 -2.93 32.90 7.41
C LEU A 494 -1.49 32.51 7.02
N PRO A 495 -0.50 32.70 7.92
CA PRO A 495 0.92 32.62 7.58
C PRO A 495 1.41 31.21 7.20
N ARG A 496 0.58 30.18 7.43
CA ARG A 496 0.91 28.78 7.17
C ARG A 496 0.45 28.27 5.80
N LEU A 497 -0.18 29.13 4.98
CA LEU A 497 -0.71 28.73 3.68
C LEU A 497 0.40 28.27 2.73
N THR A 498 0.20 27.08 2.18
CA THR A 498 1.02 26.45 1.14
C THR A 498 0.27 26.35 -0.19
N GLN A 499 -1.05 26.21 -0.15
CA GLN A 499 -1.90 26.16 -1.34
C GLN A 499 -3.11 27.08 -1.18
N LEU A 500 -3.31 27.97 -2.16
CA LEU A 500 -4.39 28.96 -2.17
C LEU A 500 -5.05 29.02 -3.53
N SER A 501 -6.36 28.79 -3.59
CA SER A 501 -7.13 28.80 -4.84
C SER A 501 -8.50 29.44 -4.67
N PHE A 502 -8.72 30.54 -5.40
CA PHE A 502 -9.98 31.29 -5.46
C PHE A 502 -10.39 31.59 -6.92
N SER A 503 -9.92 30.79 -7.89
CA SER A 503 -10.32 30.96 -9.30
C SER A 503 -11.84 31.01 -9.46
N ASN A 504 -12.36 31.85 -10.36
CA ASN A 504 -13.80 32.02 -10.60
C ASN A 504 -14.58 32.41 -9.32
N THR A 505 -14.05 33.37 -8.55
CA THR A 505 -14.74 33.96 -7.39
C THR A 505 -14.76 35.48 -7.48
N GLN A 506 -15.38 36.15 -6.49
CA GLN A 506 -15.46 37.60 -6.40
C GLN A 506 -14.42 38.18 -5.43
N VAL A 507 -13.29 37.48 -5.24
CA VAL A 507 -12.16 38.01 -4.46
C VAL A 507 -11.44 39.09 -5.28
N THR A 508 -11.08 40.17 -4.60
CA THR A 508 -10.43 41.37 -5.13
C THR A 508 -9.08 41.59 -4.43
N GLY A 509 -8.31 42.59 -4.88
CA GLY A 509 -7.08 43.03 -4.21
C GLY A 509 -5.84 42.86 -5.08
N THR A 510 -4.68 42.70 -4.45
CA THR A 510 -3.40 42.60 -5.15
C THR A 510 -2.61 41.38 -4.71
N THR A 511 -1.87 40.79 -5.65
CA THR A 511 -0.89 39.74 -5.36
C THR A 511 0.23 40.22 -4.43
N SER A 512 0.50 41.53 -4.39
CA SER A 512 1.50 42.13 -3.50
C SER A 512 1.17 41.92 -2.02
N ASP A 513 -0.13 41.89 -1.66
CA ASP A 513 -0.58 41.59 -0.30
C ASP A 513 -0.05 40.23 0.17
N LEU A 514 -0.02 39.24 -0.73
CA LEU A 514 0.32 37.86 -0.42
C LEU A 514 1.84 37.61 -0.30
N SER A 515 2.67 38.63 -0.53
CA SER A 515 4.14 38.53 -0.46
C SER A 515 4.68 38.08 0.92
N ALA A 516 3.90 38.27 1.98
CA ALA A 516 4.24 37.82 3.32
C ALA A 516 4.05 36.31 3.55
N LEU A 517 3.32 35.61 2.66
CA LEU A 517 3.05 34.17 2.76
C LEU A 517 4.24 33.34 2.24
N ARG A 518 5.31 33.25 3.04
CA ARG A 518 6.59 32.63 2.64
C ARG A 518 6.52 31.15 2.29
N SER A 519 5.51 30.43 2.78
CA SER A 519 5.34 28.99 2.56
C SER A 519 4.48 28.67 1.33
N LEU A 520 4.00 29.68 0.61
CA LEU A 520 3.05 29.51 -0.49
C LEU A 520 3.74 28.87 -1.71
N ALA A 521 3.30 27.66 -2.07
CA ALA A 521 3.82 26.88 -3.20
C ALA A 521 2.86 26.86 -4.40
N LEU A 522 1.56 26.98 -4.16
CA LEU A 522 0.54 26.98 -5.20
C LEU A 522 -0.43 28.16 -5.02
N LEU A 523 -0.54 28.99 -6.06
CA LEU A 523 -1.43 30.15 -6.10
C LEU A 523 -2.30 30.15 -7.35
N ARG A 524 -3.63 30.23 -7.19
CA ARG A 524 -4.58 30.27 -8.31
C ARG A 524 -5.71 31.29 -8.08
N PHE A 525 -5.75 32.33 -8.92
CA PHE A 525 -6.74 33.41 -8.93
C PHE A 525 -7.32 33.67 -10.33
N SER A 526 -7.32 32.66 -11.21
CA SER A 526 -7.84 32.79 -12.58
C SER A 526 -9.29 33.28 -12.57
N ASN A 527 -9.64 34.24 -13.43
CA ASN A 527 -10.98 34.83 -13.49
C ASN A 527 -11.45 35.42 -12.13
N THR A 528 -10.60 36.27 -11.54
CA THR A 528 -10.93 37.10 -10.37
C THR A 528 -10.56 38.56 -10.65
N GLN A 529 -10.83 39.46 -9.70
CA GLN A 529 -10.41 40.87 -9.77
C GLN A 529 -9.09 41.14 -9.01
N VAL A 530 -8.30 40.09 -8.76
CA VAL A 530 -6.98 40.22 -8.13
C VAL A 530 -5.96 40.65 -9.19
N THR A 531 -5.20 41.70 -8.88
CA THR A 531 -4.20 42.31 -9.77
C THR A 531 -2.76 41.97 -9.42
#